data_AF-A0A525L885-F1
#
_entry.id   AF-A0A525L885-F1
#
_cell.length_a   1.000
_cell.length_b   1.000
_cell.length_c   1.000
_cell.angle_alpha   90.00
_cell.angle_beta   90.00
_cell.angle_gamma   90.00
#
_symmetry.space_group_name_H-M   'P 1'
#
loop_
_entity.id
_entity.type
_entity.pdbx_description
1 polymer ?
#
loop_
_entity_poly.entity_id
_entity_poly.type
_entity_poly.pdbx_seq_one_letter_code
_entity_poly.pdbx_strand_id
1 'polypeptide(L)'
;MTQTSRYPETRALRRAARRFTHALTAEDLLGDTARIEAVVHAAEAEPVFLFEAALRAAWPRASDGAPRREVVWAADNAPDDAFLQVRAFDGGGRLLLCRTYGLRLGAEAVS
;
A
#
# COMPACT_ATOMS: atom_id res chain seq x y z
N MET A 1 7.29 17.85 21.92
CA MET A 1 7.57 17.77 20.47
C MET A 1 8.67 16.74 20.28
N THR A 2 8.33 15.51 19.90
CA THR A 2 9.34 14.48 19.57
C THR A 2 8.81 13.71 18.35
N GLN A 3 8.92 14.37 17.19
CA GLN A 3 8.42 13.91 15.90
C GLN A 3 9.49 13.08 15.19
N THR A 4 9.94 11.99 15.80
CA THR A 4 10.99 11.12 15.25
C THR A 4 10.47 9.71 14.92
N SER A 5 9.28 9.34 15.40
CA SER A 5 8.71 7.98 15.21
C SER A 5 8.06 7.73 13.85
N ARG A 6 7.80 8.76 13.03
CA ARG A 6 7.02 8.66 11.76
C ARG A 6 7.83 8.23 10.52
N TYR A 7 9.16 8.22 10.63
CA TYR A 7 10.03 7.97 9.48
C TYR A 7 10.02 6.52 8.96
N PRO A 8 10.02 5.47 9.82
CA PRO A 8 10.19 4.12 9.30
C PRO A 8 8.88 3.53 8.76
N GLU A 9 7.72 3.92 9.31
CA GLU A 9 6.40 3.61 8.71
C GLU A 9 6.26 4.24 7.32
N THR A 10 6.66 5.50 7.16
CA THR A 10 6.65 6.17 5.85
C THR A 10 7.53 5.42 4.83
N ARG A 11 8.68 4.88 5.24
CA ARG A 11 9.54 4.06 4.38
C ARG A 11 8.87 2.72 4.03
N ALA A 12 8.24 2.06 5.00
CA ALA A 12 7.53 0.80 4.79
C ALA A 12 6.38 0.96 3.78
N LEU A 13 5.57 2.02 3.92
CA LEU A 13 4.47 2.33 3.00
C LEU A 13 4.96 2.62 1.57
N ARG A 14 6.03 3.41 1.43
CA ARG A 14 6.66 3.66 0.11
C ARG A 14 7.19 2.38 -0.52
N ARG A 15 7.80 1.50 0.28
CA ARG A 15 8.29 0.19 -0.20
C ARG A 15 7.12 -0.70 -0.61
N ALA A 16 6.04 -0.75 0.17
CA ALA A 16 4.85 -1.53 -0.14
C ALA A 16 4.20 -1.09 -1.45
N ALA A 17 4.03 0.23 -1.65
CA ALA A 17 3.50 0.79 -2.90
C ALA A 17 4.33 0.36 -4.12
N ARG A 18 5.66 0.53 -4.05
CA ARG A 18 6.57 0.13 -5.13
C ARG A 18 6.52 -1.37 -5.40
N ARG A 19 6.53 -2.20 -4.35
CA ARG A 19 6.46 -3.67 -4.48
C ARG A 19 5.15 -4.10 -5.12
N PHE A 20 4.03 -3.48 -4.75
CA PHE A 20 2.73 -3.79 -5.32
C PHE A 20 2.65 -3.43 -6.80
N THR A 21 3.04 -2.20 -7.18
CA THR A 21 3.07 -1.78 -8.59
C THR A 21 4.04 -2.62 -9.42
N HIS A 22 5.20 -2.97 -8.87
CA HIS A 22 6.14 -3.87 -9.53
C HIS A 22 5.55 -5.27 -9.75
N ALA A 23 4.82 -5.82 -8.76
CA ALA A 23 4.15 -7.11 -8.92
C ALA A 23 3.10 -7.07 -10.05
N LEU A 24 2.29 -6.02 -10.12
CA LEU A 24 1.35 -5.84 -11.24
C LEU A 24 2.06 -5.76 -12.59
N THR A 25 3.22 -5.09 -12.65
CA THR A 25 4.02 -5.02 -13.89
C THR A 25 4.58 -6.39 -14.27
N ALA A 26 5.15 -7.11 -13.30
CA ALA A 26 5.78 -8.40 -13.52
C ALA A 26 4.77 -9.50 -13.92
N GLU A 27 3.52 -9.37 -13.48
CA GLU A 27 2.42 -10.27 -13.80
C GLU A 27 1.59 -9.79 -15.02
N ASP A 28 2.01 -8.70 -15.69
CA ASP A 28 1.31 -8.06 -16.82
C ASP A 28 -0.14 -7.61 -16.52
N LEU A 29 -0.42 -7.30 -15.26
CA LEU A 29 -1.75 -6.91 -14.77
C LEU A 29 -1.96 -5.39 -14.73
N LEU A 30 -0.91 -4.61 -15.05
CA LEU A 30 -0.90 -3.18 -14.79
C LEU A 30 -1.87 -2.42 -15.72
N GLY A 31 -1.98 -2.83 -16.99
CA GLY A 31 -2.93 -2.26 -17.94
C GLY A 31 -4.39 -2.65 -17.67
N ASP A 32 -4.61 -3.82 -17.07
CA ASP A 32 -5.95 -4.32 -16.75
C ASP A 32 -6.50 -3.77 -15.43
N THR A 33 -5.63 -3.19 -14.59
CA THR A 33 -6.02 -2.70 -13.27
C THR A 33 -6.84 -1.41 -13.39
N ALA A 34 -8.15 -1.51 -13.18
CA ALA A 34 -9.06 -0.37 -13.17
C ALA A 34 -9.25 0.23 -11.77
N ARG A 35 -9.12 -0.58 -10.72
CA ARG A 35 -9.33 -0.17 -9.32
C ARG A 35 -8.32 -0.80 -8.38
N ILE A 36 -7.87 -0.02 -7.40
CA ILE A 36 -7.08 -0.47 -6.27
C ILE A 36 -7.83 -0.16 -4.99
N GLU A 37 -7.97 -1.17 -4.14
CA GLU A 37 -8.44 -1.02 -2.76
C GLU A 37 -7.29 -1.31 -1.81
N ALA A 38 -7.15 -0.50 -0.78
CA ALA A 38 -6.20 -0.72 0.29
C ALA A 38 -6.85 -0.55 1.65
N VAL A 39 -6.54 -1.46 2.57
CA VAL A 39 -6.98 -1.38 3.96
C VAL A 39 -5.75 -1.27 4.84
N VAL A 40 -5.66 -0.16 5.57
CA VAL A 40 -4.61 0.11 6.55
C VAL A 40 -5.14 -0.30 7.91
N HIS A 41 -4.50 -1.29 8.51
CA HIS A 41 -4.71 -1.67 9.90
C HIS A 41 -3.60 -1.05 10.74
N ALA A 42 -3.91 0.05 11.41
CA ALA A 42 -2.97 0.82 12.22
C ALA A 42 -3.71 1.58 13.32
N ALA A 43 -3.00 1.96 14.39
CA ALA A 43 -3.56 2.74 15.49
C ALA A 43 -4.01 4.16 15.07
N GLU A 44 -3.40 4.72 14.03
CA GLU A 44 -3.67 6.06 13.52
C GLU A 44 -4.12 6.04 12.06
N ALA A 45 -4.86 7.07 11.63
CA ALA A 45 -5.34 7.22 10.26
C ALA A 45 -4.30 7.84 9.30
N GLU A 46 -3.25 8.51 9.80
CA GLU A 46 -2.21 9.15 8.99
C GLU A 46 -1.60 8.26 7.90
N PRO A 47 -1.33 6.95 8.14
CA PRO A 47 -0.82 6.04 7.12
C PRO A 47 -1.69 5.90 5.86
N VAL A 48 -2.99 6.20 5.91
CA VAL A 48 -3.87 6.21 4.73
C VAL A 48 -3.39 7.23 3.71
N PHE A 49 -3.18 8.48 4.13
CA PHE A 49 -2.75 9.57 3.25
C PHE A 49 -1.33 9.34 2.73
N LEU A 50 -0.46 8.82 3.59
CA LEU A 50 0.91 8.48 3.22
C LEU A 50 0.96 7.34 2.18
N PHE A 51 0.12 6.32 2.34
CA PHE A 51 0.04 5.23 1.38
C PHE A 51 -0.54 5.69 0.05
N GLU A 52 -1.61 6.50 0.07
CA GLU A 52 -2.21 7.01 -1.16
C GLU A 52 -1.21 7.84 -1.99
N ALA A 53 -0.45 8.71 -1.32
CA ALA A 53 0.63 9.49 -1.95
C ALA A 53 1.74 8.58 -2.49
N ALA A 54 2.15 7.57 -1.72
CA ALA A 54 3.16 6.61 -2.14
C ALA A 54 2.74 5.79 -3.36
N LEU A 55 1.48 5.33 -3.40
CA LEU A 55 0.91 4.57 -4.51
C LEU A 55 0.84 5.44 -5.78
N ARG A 56 0.43 6.70 -5.64
CA ARG A 56 0.43 7.67 -6.75
C ARG A 56 1.83 7.88 -7.32
N ALA A 57 2.84 7.99 -6.46
CA ALA A 57 4.22 8.19 -6.87
C ALA A 57 4.87 6.93 -7.47
N ALA A 58 4.40 5.73 -7.08
CA ALA A 58 4.89 4.46 -7.59
C ALA A 58 4.29 4.10 -8.96
N TRP A 59 3.10 4.62 -9.30
CA TRP A 59 2.41 4.26 -10.52
C TRP A 59 3.15 4.75 -11.79
N PRO A 60 3.35 3.90 -12.81
CA PRO A 60 4.09 4.32 -14.00
C PRO A 60 3.29 5.35 -14.80
N ARG A 61 3.95 6.45 -15.19
CA ARG A 61 3.35 7.54 -15.97
C ARG A 61 2.91 7.13 -17.38
N ALA A 62 3.49 6.06 -17.92
CA ALA A 62 3.22 5.57 -19.27
C ALA A 62 2.00 4.63 -19.34
N SER A 63 1.33 4.36 -18.21
CA SER A 63 0.16 3.49 -18.16
C SER A 63 -1.07 4.28 -18.59
N ASP A 64 -1.86 3.74 -19.51
CA ASP A 64 -3.10 4.35 -20.00
C ASP A 64 -4.14 4.43 -18.87
N GLY A 65 -4.20 5.59 -18.22
CA GLY A 65 -5.09 5.86 -17.09
C GLY A 65 -4.58 5.32 -15.76
N ALA A 66 -4.52 6.19 -14.75
CA ALA A 66 -4.29 5.74 -13.38
C ALA A 66 -5.56 5.09 -12.83
N PRO A 67 -5.47 3.95 -12.11
CA PRO A 67 -6.65 3.31 -11.54
C PRO A 67 -7.32 4.20 -10.49
N ARG A 68 -8.62 3.98 -10.31
CA ARG A 68 -9.33 4.50 -9.14
C ARG A 68 -8.70 3.90 -7.89
N ARG A 69 -8.49 4.72 -6.86
CA ARG A 69 -7.83 4.32 -5.61
C ARG A 69 -8.77 4.58 -4.45
N GLU A 70 -8.98 3.54 -3.64
CA GLU A 70 -9.77 3.58 -2.42
C GLU A 70 -8.86 3.09 -1.29
N VAL A 71 -8.58 3.95 -0.31
CA VAL A 71 -7.75 3.59 0.84
C VAL A 71 -8.58 3.82 2.09
N VAL A 72 -8.77 2.75 2.86
CA VAL A 72 -9.62 2.73 4.06
C VAL A 72 -8.74 2.48 5.28
N TRP A 73 -9.03 3.21 6.36
CA TRP A 73 -8.46 2.93 7.68
C TRP A 73 -9.38 2.00 8.46
N ALA A 74 -8.81 0.94 9.03
CA ALA A 74 -9.50 0.01 9.90
C ALA A 74 -8.90 0.06 11.31
N ALA A 75 -9.59 0.73 12.22
CA ALA A 75 -9.16 0.93 13.61
C ALA A 75 -9.41 -0.30 14.51
N ASP A 76 -10.50 -1.04 14.28
CA ASP A 76 -11.06 -2.00 15.25
C ASP A 76 -10.31 -3.33 15.41
N ASN A 77 -9.18 -3.52 14.75
CA ASN A 77 -8.35 -4.71 14.89
C ASN A 77 -6.88 -4.36 14.68
N ALA A 78 -6.38 -3.27 15.26
CA ALA A 78 -4.95 -2.98 15.24
C ALA A 78 -4.25 -4.10 16.02
N PRO A 79 -3.60 -5.07 15.35
CA PRO A 79 -2.80 -6.05 16.06
C PRO A 79 -1.63 -5.28 16.70
N ASP A 80 -0.84 -5.94 17.55
CA ASP A 80 0.46 -5.39 17.97
C ASP A 80 1.33 -4.97 16.75
N ASP A 81 0.99 -5.47 15.56
CA ASP A 81 1.62 -5.19 14.28
C ASP A 81 0.70 -4.51 13.29
N ALA A 82 1.01 -3.25 12.98
CA ALA A 82 0.38 -2.54 11.87
C ALA A 82 0.66 -3.24 10.53
N PHE A 83 -0.38 -3.38 9.70
CA PHE A 83 -0.26 -3.98 8.38
C PHE A 83 -1.15 -3.29 7.34
N LEU A 84 -0.79 -3.51 6.08
CA LEU A 84 -1.47 -2.97 4.91
C LEU A 84 -1.87 -4.13 4.00
N GLN A 85 -3.15 -4.24 3.69
CA GLN A 85 -3.63 -5.12 2.63
C GLN A 85 -3.94 -4.28 1.38
N VAL A 86 -3.49 -4.72 0.21
CA VAL A 86 -3.71 -4.05 -1.08
C VAL A 86 -4.26 -5.04 -2.09
N ARG A 87 -5.32 -4.64 -2.79
CA ARG A 87 -6.03 -5.44 -3.79
C ARG A 87 -6.16 -4.64 -5.10
N ALA A 88 -5.94 -5.30 -6.23
CA ALA A 88 -6.18 -4.75 -7.56
C ALA A 88 -7.34 -5.48 -8.22
N PHE A 89 -8.18 -4.75 -8.94
CA PHE A 89 -9.33 -5.26 -9.66
C PHE A 89 -9.35 -4.75 -11.10
N ASP A 90 -9.90 -5.56 -12.00
CA ASP A 90 -10.22 -5.12 -13.36
C ASP A 90 -11.50 -4.27 -13.42
N GLY A 91 -11.87 -3.82 -14.63
CA GLY A 91 -13.07 -3.03 -14.87
C GLY A 91 -14.39 -3.76 -14.58
N GLY A 92 -14.37 -5.10 -14.52
CA GLY A 92 -15.51 -5.94 -14.15
C GLY A 92 -15.60 -6.22 -12.65
N GLY A 93 -14.63 -5.76 -11.85
CA GLY A 93 -14.56 -6.01 -10.41
C GLY A 93 -13.95 -7.37 -10.05
N ARG A 94 -13.32 -8.09 -11.00
CA ARG A 94 -12.58 -9.31 -10.70
C ARG A 94 -11.27 -8.98 -9.99
N LEU A 95 -10.95 -9.74 -8.95
CA LEU A 95 -9.66 -9.62 -8.25
C LEU A 95 -8.53 -10.09 -9.17
N LEU A 96 -7.56 -9.20 -9.41
CA LEU A 96 -6.34 -9.49 -10.17
C LEU A 96 -5.19 -9.86 -9.24
N LEU A 97 -4.98 -9.05 -8.19
CA LEU A 97 -3.85 -9.21 -7.27
C LEU A 97 -4.26 -8.88 -5.84
N CYS A 98 -3.76 -9.64 -4.87
CA CYS A 98 -3.87 -9.33 -3.45
C CYS A 98 -2.51 -9.54 -2.76
N ARG A 99 -2.08 -8.56 -1.96
CA ARG A 99 -0.84 -8.63 -1.16
C ARG A 99 -1.06 -7.99 0.20
N THR A 100 -0.40 -8.54 1.22
CA THR A 100 -0.34 -7.99 2.56
C THR A 100 1.09 -7.63 2.91
N TYR A 101 1.30 -6.46 3.53
CA TYR A 101 2.60 -5.94 3.92
C TYR A 101 2.58 -5.57 5.41
N GLY A 102 3.55 -6.08 6.16
CA GLY A 102 3.81 -5.58 7.52
C GLY A 102 4.38 -4.16 7.44
N LEU A 103 3.92 -3.27 8.34
CA LEU A 103 4.38 -1.89 8.45
C LEU A 103 5.41 -1.70 9.58
N ARG A 104 5.84 -2.80 10.23
CA ARG A 104 6.79 -2.80 11.34
C ARG A 104 8.02 -1.92 11.05
N LEU A 105 8.33 -1.07 12.03
CA LEU A 105 9.58 -0.34 12.19
C LEU A 105 10.72 -1.36 12.34
N GLY A 106 11.89 -1.07 11.77
CA GLY A 106 13.04 -1.97 11.81
C GLY A 106 13.39 -2.41 13.23
N ALA A 107 13.27 -3.72 13.50
CA ALA A 107 14.29 -4.42 14.23
C ALA A 107 15.34 -4.82 13.19
N GLU A 108 16.50 -4.17 13.22
CA GLU A 108 17.69 -4.80 12.65
C GLU A 108 17.81 -6.17 13.32
N ALA A 109 17.67 -7.23 12.52
CA ALA A 109 18.19 -8.53 12.93
C ALA A 109 19.71 -8.36 12.99
N VAL A 110 20.22 -8.08 14.19
CA VAL A 110 21.64 -8.25 14.51
C VAL A 110 21.94 -9.72 14.27
N SER A 111 22.73 -10.01 13.23
CA SER A 111 23.49 -11.26 13.13
C SER A 111 24.84 -11.06 13.79
#